data_AF-A0AAW2PCW4-F1
#
_entry.id   AF-A0AAW2PCW4-F1
#
_cell.length_a   1.000
_cell.length_b   1.000
_cell.length_c   1.000
_cell.angle_alpha   90.00
_cell.angle_beta   90.00
_cell.angle_gamma   90.00
#
_symmetry.space_group_name_H-M   'P 1'
#
loop_
_entity.id
_entity.type
_entity.pdbx_description
1 polymer ?
#
loop_
_entity_poly.entity_id
_entity_poly.type
_entity_poly.pdbx_seq_one_letter_code
_entity_poly.pdbx_strand_id
1 'polypeptide(L)'
;MAFSTTRLAALLISLSVVLSAASATDLPSTTSFDNLSSYFQGFKDHFRFLHSVVPKEAQAKDSQHLTEQMNAAIKQVQQFSATAVAKRLTDPPTDDCAKKALLLCEEAYKKAVEMLNKGVESVSAGDFVQAKKNSRTFMNYIDACDDSFGEFRNFGDWARGVGGDCLGKIAKYV
;
A
#
# COMPACT_ATOMS: atom_id res chain seq x y z
N MET A 1 -13.23 -2.94 34.80
CA MET A 1 -12.02 -2.18 34.40
C MET A 1 -10.81 -2.86 35.03
N ALA A 2 -10.10 -3.73 34.31
CA ALA A 2 -8.93 -4.46 34.84
C ALA A 2 -8.04 -5.06 33.73
N PHE A 3 -7.76 -4.30 32.65
CA PHE A 3 -6.91 -4.80 31.53
C PHE A 3 -5.62 -3.99 31.31
N SER A 4 -5.33 -2.96 32.13
CA SER A 4 -4.13 -2.12 31.97
C SER A 4 -2.92 -2.55 32.79
N THR A 5 -3.02 -3.52 33.71
CA THR A 5 -1.94 -3.79 34.68
C THR A 5 -0.88 -4.77 34.18
N THR A 6 -1.19 -5.64 33.21
CA THR A 6 -0.24 -6.64 32.70
C THR A 6 0.80 -6.06 31.74
N ARG A 7 0.49 -4.98 31.02
CA ARG A 7 1.43 -4.34 30.08
C ARG A 7 2.52 -3.51 30.76
N LEU A 8 2.24 -2.92 31.93
CA LEU A 8 3.27 -2.19 32.70
C LEU A 8 4.31 -3.13 33.32
N ALA A 9 3.92 -4.33 33.73
CA ALA A 9 4.84 -5.28 34.36
C ALA A 9 5.93 -5.78 33.39
N ALA A 10 5.61 -5.98 32.11
CA ALA A 10 6.58 -6.41 31.10
C ALA A 10 7.61 -5.33 30.73
N LEU A 11 7.22 -4.05 30.78
CA LEU A 11 8.11 -2.90 30.57
C LEU A 11 9.10 -2.71 31.73
N LEU A 12 8.70 -3.05 32.95
CA LEU A 12 9.58 -2.93 34.13
C LEU A 12 10.63 -4.04 34.18
N ILE A 13 10.28 -5.28 33.79
CA ILE A 13 11.23 -6.41 33.77
C ILE A 13 12.36 -6.17 32.76
N SER A 14 12.07 -5.51 31.63
CA SER A 14 13.06 -5.21 30.60
C SER A 14 13.98 -4.03 30.97
N LEU A 15 13.51 -3.09 31.80
CA LEU A 15 14.35 -2.01 32.34
C LEU A 15 15.33 -2.52 33.41
N SER A 16 14.96 -3.57 34.16
CA SER A 16 15.80 -4.17 35.21
C SER A 16 17.07 -4.84 34.68
N VAL A 17 17.05 -5.39 33.45
CA VAL A 17 18.21 -6.08 32.87
C VAL A 17 19.27 -5.09 32.37
N VAL A 18 18.86 -3.89 31.97
CA VAL A 18 19.77 -2.86 31.45
C VAL A 18 20.53 -2.15 32.58
N LEU A 19 19.97 -2.07 33.79
CA LEU A 19 20.59 -1.33 34.89
C LEU A 19 21.62 -2.15 35.70
N SER A 20 21.65 -3.48 35.59
CA SER A 20 22.63 -4.33 36.31
C SER A 20 24.01 -4.45 35.64
N ALA A 21 24.23 -3.84 34.47
CA ALA A 21 25.53 -3.86 33.80
C ALA A 21 26.42 -2.63 34.09
N ALA A 22 25.92 -1.64 34.85
CA ALA A 22 26.63 -0.38 35.08
C ALA A 22 27.38 -0.29 36.42
N SER A 23 27.36 -1.32 37.26
CA SER A 23 28.05 -1.32 38.56
C SER A 23 28.89 -2.58 38.77
N ALA A 24 29.93 -2.73 37.97
CA ALA A 24 31.10 -3.54 38.32
C ALA A 24 32.33 -2.76 37.84
N THR A 25 32.88 -1.93 38.74
CA THR A 25 34.25 -1.48 38.65
C THR A 25 35.14 -2.71 38.78
N ASP A 26 35.67 -3.21 37.68
CA ASP A 26 37.03 -3.72 37.58
C ASP A 26 37.41 -3.91 36.10
N LEU A 27 38.48 -3.23 35.69
CA LEU A 27 39.10 -3.35 34.38
C LEU A 27 39.64 -4.77 34.22
N PRO A 28 39.41 -5.41 33.06
CA PRO A 28 40.56 -5.60 32.19
C PRO A 28 40.27 -5.13 30.76
N SER A 29 41.31 -4.54 30.19
CA SER A 29 41.47 -4.19 28.78
C SER A 29 41.07 -5.33 27.84
N THR A 30 40.49 -4.93 26.69
CA THR A 30 40.15 -5.71 25.49
C THR A 30 38.84 -6.49 25.52
N THR A 31 37.71 -5.80 25.31
CA THR A 31 36.52 -6.40 24.68
C THR A 31 36.03 -5.51 23.54
N SER A 32 35.92 -6.12 22.37
CA SER A 32 35.72 -5.45 21.08
C SER A 32 34.36 -4.75 20.98
N PHE A 33 34.36 -3.54 20.40
CA PHE A 33 33.16 -2.78 20.01
C PHE A 33 32.23 -3.54 19.06
N ASP A 34 32.68 -4.63 18.44
CA ASP A 34 31.89 -5.49 17.56
C ASP A 34 30.70 -6.16 18.26
N ASN A 35 30.83 -6.43 19.57
CA ASN A 35 29.80 -7.14 20.34
C ASN A 35 28.65 -6.22 20.79
N LEU A 36 28.87 -4.91 20.86
CA LEU A 36 27.82 -3.93 21.15
C LEU A 36 26.95 -3.70 19.91
N SER A 37 27.56 -3.75 18.72
CA SER A 37 26.83 -3.60 17.45
C SER A 37 25.86 -4.76 17.23
N SER A 38 26.24 -6.01 17.50
CA SER A 38 25.36 -7.17 17.34
C SER A 38 24.14 -7.12 18.29
N TYR A 39 24.36 -6.64 19.52
CA TYR A 39 23.31 -6.47 20.53
C TYR A 39 22.30 -5.39 20.14
N PHE A 40 22.79 -4.24 19.65
CA PHE A 40 21.92 -3.18 19.15
C PHE A 40 21.21 -3.56 17.85
N GLN A 41 21.83 -4.37 16.97
CA GLN A 41 21.18 -4.95 15.80
C GLN A 41 19.99 -5.83 16.22
N GLY A 42 20.22 -6.77 17.14
CA GLY A 42 19.18 -7.68 17.65
C GLY A 42 18.05 -6.94 18.35
N PHE A 43 18.36 -5.86 19.08
CA PHE A 43 17.36 -4.99 19.69
C PHE A 43 16.54 -4.21 18.65
N LYS A 44 17.18 -3.74 17.57
CA LYS A 44 16.49 -3.08 16.43
C LYS A 44 15.55 -4.04 15.72
N ASP A 45 15.97 -5.26 15.51
CA ASP A 45 15.16 -6.30 14.86
C ASP A 45 14.01 -6.78 15.76
N HIS A 46 14.24 -6.86 17.07
CA HIS A 46 13.20 -7.14 18.06
C HIS A 46 12.14 -6.02 18.12
N PHE A 47 12.57 -4.74 18.11
CA PHE A 47 11.65 -3.61 18.06
C PHE A 47 10.94 -3.46 16.70
N ARG A 48 11.60 -3.83 15.59
CA ARG A 48 10.97 -3.90 14.27
C ARG A 48 9.89 -4.98 14.24
N PHE A 49 10.13 -6.13 14.89
CA PHE A 49 9.14 -7.19 15.07
C PHE A 49 7.96 -6.74 15.92
N LEU A 50 8.19 -6.06 17.05
CA LEU A 50 7.12 -5.59 17.94
C LEU A 50 6.27 -4.46 17.36
N HIS A 51 6.82 -3.63 16.47
CA HIS A 51 6.06 -2.57 15.78
C HIS A 51 5.37 -3.05 14.49
N SER A 52 5.78 -4.20 13.93
CA SER A 52 5.27 -4.71 12.65
C SER A 52 3.99 -5.55 12.78
N VAL A 53 3.56 -5.92 13.99
CA VAL A 53 2.34 -6.72 14.16
C VAL A 53 1.14 -5.80 14.24
N VAL A 54 0.64 -5.35 13.08
CA VAL A 54 -0.71 -4.79 13.00
C VAL A 54 -1.66 -5.85 13.58
N PRO A 55 -2.52 -5.51 14.55
CA PRO A 55 -3.47 -6.47 15.11
C PRO A 55 -4.27 -7.12 13.98
N LYS A 56 -4.41 -8.46 13.99
CA LYS A 56 -5.11 -9.20 12.92
C LYS A 56 -6.52 -8.68 12.63
N GLU A 57 -7.22 -8.20 13.65
CA GLU A 57 -8.55 -7.57 13.52
C GLU A 57 -8.49 -6.25 12.73
N ALA A 58 -7.48 -5.41 13.00
CA ALA A 58 -7.26 -4.17 12.27
C ALA A 58 -6.84 -4.43 10.82
N GLN A 59 -6.00 -5.46 10.59
CA GLN A 59 -5.65 -5.92 9.25
C GLN A 59 -6.87 -6.41 8.48
N ALA A 60 -7.74 -7.23 9.09
CA ALA A 60 -8.95 -7.73 8.43
C ALA A 60 -9.90 -6.60 8.02
N LYS A 61 -10.11 -5.61 8.91
CA LYS A 61 -10.93 -4.42 8.61
C LYS A 61 -10.35 -3.59 7.46
N ASP A 62 -9.04 -3.40 7.47
CA ASP A 62 -8.36 -2.62 6.43
C ASP A 62 -8.31 -3.36 5.09
N SER A 63 -8.16 -4.69 5.10
CA SER A 63 -8.32 -5.54 3.90
C SER A 63 -9.72 -5.48 3.33
N GLN A 64 -10.75 -5.55 4.17
CA GLN A 64 -12.14 -5.42 3.70
C GLN A 64 -12.35 -4.05 3.03
N HIS A 65 -11.91 -2.98 3.69
CA HIS A 65 -12.02 -1.63 3.15
C HIS A 65 -11.27 -1.46 1.82
N LEU A 66 -10.06 -2.02 1.71
CA LEU A 66 -9.28 -2.03 0.47
C LEU A 66 -10.03 -2.74 -0.65
N THR A 67 -10.56 -3.93 -0.38
CA THR A 67 -11.35 -4.71 -1.34
C THR A 67 -12.59 -3.94 -1.80
N GLU A 68 -13.31 -3.29 -0.88
CA GLU A 68 -14.49 -2.47 -1.22
C GLU A 68 -14.12 -1.28 -2.11
N GLN A 69 -13.06 -0.55 -1.76
CA GLN A 69 -12.60 0.59 -2.58
C GLN A 69 -12.13 0.16 -3.96
N MET A 70 -11.33 -0.90 -4.06
CA MET A 70 -10.86 -1.43 -5.36
C MET A 70 -12.04 -1.88 -6.23
N ASN A 71 -13.04 -2.56 -5.65
CA ASN A 71 -14.25 -2.97 -6.36
C ASN A 71 -15.10 -1.79 -6.84
N ALA A 72 -15.22 -0.74 -6.02
CA ALA A 72 -15.90 0.49 -6.43
C ALA A 72 -15.15 1.16 -7.60
N ALA A 73 -13.82 1.21 -7.52
CA ALA A 73 -12.98 1.75 -8.59
C ALA A 73 -13.10 0.97 -9.90
N ILE A 74 -13.11 -0.37 -9.83
CA ILE A 74 -13.34 -1.25 -10.98
C ILE A 74 -14.64 -0.86 -11.69
N LYS A 75 -15.75 -0.79 -10.95
CA LYS A 75 -17.06 -0.45 -11.51
C LYS A 75 -17.06 0.93 -12.17
N GLN A 76 -16.46 1.92 -11.50
CA GLN A 76 -16.41 3.29 -12.01
C GLN A 76 -15.57 3.39 -13.29
N VAL A 77 -14.42 2.70 -13.36
CA VAL A 77 -13.58 2.67 -14.58
C VAL A 77 -14.30 1.97 -15.74
N GLN A 78 -14.95 0.84 -15.47
CA GLN A 78 -15.78 0.16 -16.47
C GLN A 78 -16.92 1.05 -16.98
N GLN A 79 -17.62 1.72 -16.07
CA GLN A 79 -18.71 2.63 -16.41
C GLN A 79 -18.20 3.84 -17.22
N PHE A 80 -17.08 4.44 -16.82
CA PHE A 80 -16.50 5.56 -17.54
C PHE A 80 -16.08 5.18 -18.96
N SER A 81 -15.41 4.03 -19.11
CA SER A 81 -15.03 3.51 -20.44
C SER A 81 -16.26 3.26 -21.31
N ALA A 82 -17.30 2.61 -20.77
CA ALA A 82 -18.51 2.28 -21.51
C ALA A 82 -19.39 3.50 -21.85
N THR A 83 -19.13 4.66 -21.24
CA THR A 83 -19.96 5.86 -21.42
C THR A 83 -19.18 7.01 -22.04
N ALA A 84 -18.25 7.61 -21.30
CA ALA A 84 -17.51 8.79 -21.73
C ALA A 84 -16.61 8.50 -22.94
N VAL A 85 -15.86 7.38 -22.91
CA VAL A 85 -14.97 7.01 -24.02
C VAL A 85 -15.77 6.60 -25.25
N ALA A 86 -16.76 5.71 -25.07
CA ALA A 86 -17.64 5.27 -26.14
C ALA A 86 -18.40 6.44 -26.80
N LYS A 87 -18.88 7.40 -25.99
CA LYS A 87 -19.51 8.62 -26.51
C LYS A 87 -18.51 9.45 -27.31
N ARG A 88 -17.31 9.68 -26.77
CA ARG A 88 -16.31 10.52 -27.41
C ARG A 88 -15.80 9.95 -28.75
N LEU A 89 -15.82 8.63 -28.91
CA LEU A 89 -15.53 7.94 -30.17
C LEU A 89 -16.56 8.20 -31.29
N THR A 90 -17.75 8.67 -30.93
CA THR A 90 -18.87 8.84 -31.88
C THR A 90 -19.32 10.29 -32.03
N ASP A 91 -19.15 11.13 -31.00
CA ASP A 91 -19.63 12.51 -30.98
C ASP A 91 -18.75 13.45 -30.12
N PRO A 92 -18.23 14.57 -30.67
CA PRO A 92 -18.24 14.92 -32.09
C PRO A 92 -17.38 13.94 -32.92
N PRO A 93 -17.55 13.88 -34.25
CA PRO A 93 -16.71 13.07 -35.12
C PRO A 93 -15.23 13.35 -34.83
N THR A 94 -14.51 12.34 -34.33
CA THR A 94 -13.08 12.43 -34.04
C THR A 94 -12.26 12.21 -35.29
N ASP A 95 -11.21 13.01 -35.47
CA ASP A 95 -10.18 12.69 -36.45
C ASP A 95 -9.47 11.36 -36.11
N ASP A 96 -8.72 10.82 -37.08
CA ASP A 96 -8.06 9.53 -36.94
C ASP A 96 -7.03 9.47 -35.80
N CYS A 97 -6.43 10.62 -35.43
CA CYS A 97 -5.48 10.69 -34.32
C CYS A 97 -6.21 10.59 -32.98
N ALA A 98 -7.26 11.39 -32.79
CA ALA A 98 -8.12 11.34 -31.62
C ALA A 98 -8.77 9.96 -31.45
N LYS A 99 -9.22 9.33 -32.55
CA LYS A 99 -9.78 7.97 -32.52
C LYS A 99 -8.78 6.93 -32.03
N LYS A 100 -7.53 6.98 -32.50
CA LYS A 100 -6.46 6.08 -32.02
C LYS A 100 -6.17 6.29 -30.54
N ALA A 101 -6.11 7.53 -30.09
CA ALA A 101 -5.90 7.86 -28.68
C ALA A 101 -7.04 7.34 -27.79
N LEU A 102 -8.29 7.47 -28.23
CA LEU A 102 -9.45 6.94 -27.51
C LEU A 102 -9.45 5.40 -27.43
N LEU A 103 -9.06 4.70 -28.50
CA LEU A 103 -8.91 3.24 -28.46
C LEU A 103 -7.78 2.79 -27.52
N LEU A 104 -6.68 3.54 -27.45
CA LEU A 104 -5.63 3.33 -26.45
C LEU A 104 -6.15 3.53 -25.03
N CYS A 105 -7.00 4.55 -24.80
CA CYS A 105 -7.68 4.74 -23.53
C CYS A 105 -8.59 3.57 -23.15
N GLU A 106 -9.38 3.00 -24.07
CA GLU A 106 -10.20 1.81 -23.79
C GLU A 106 -9.32 0.61 -23.36
N GLU A 107 -8.22 0.37 -24.07
CA GLU A 107 -7.28 -0.70 -23.72
C GLU A 107 -6.63 -0.45 -22.36
N ALA A 108 -6.21 0.79 -22.10
CA ALA A 108 -5.60 1.18 -20.84
C ALA A 108 -6.57 1.00 -19.67
N TYR A 109 -7.83 1.44 -19.80
CA TYR A 109 -8.85 1.24 -18.77
C TYR A 109 -9.17 -0.23 -18.53
N LYS A 110 -9.21 -1.07 -19.58
CA LYS A 110 -9.36 -2.52 -19.43
C LYS A 110 -8.21 -3.12 -18.60
N LYS A 111 -6.96 -2.73 -18.88
CA LYS A 111 -5.79 -3.19 -18.12
C LYS A 111 -5.77 -2.63 -16.70
N ALA A 112 -6.21 -1.39 -16.50
CA ALA A 112 -6.37 -0.79 -15.18
C ALA A 112 -7.34 -1.61 -14.31
N VAL A 113 -8.49 -2.00 -14.87
CA VAL A 113 -9.45 -2.91 -14.22
C VAL A 113 -8.84 -4.26 -13.90
N GLU A 114 -8.09 -4.86 -14.83
CA GLU A 114 -7.39 -6.12 -14.58
C GLU A 114 -6.42 -6.02 -13.40
N MET A 115 -5.67 -4.92 -13.30
CA MET A 115 -4.74 -4.70 -12.18
C MET A 115 -5.48 -4.54 -10.85
N LEU A 116 -6.61 -3.85 -10.81
CA LEU A 116 -7.42 -3.74 -9.59
C LEU A 116 -8.01 -5.10 -9.17
N ASN A 117 -8.48 -5.92 -10.11
CA ASN A 117 -8.94 -7.29 -9.80
C ASN A 117 -7.82 -8.12 -9.16
N LYS A 118 -6.63 -8.11 -9.76
CA LYS A 118 -5.43 -8.76 -9.17
C LYS A 118 -5.06 -8.14 -7.82
N GLY A 119 -5.29 -6.84 -7.63
CA GLY A 119 -5.13 -6.15 -6.35
C GLY A 119 -6.05 -6.72 -5.27
N VAL A 120 -7.33 -6.90 -5.58
CA VAL A 120 -8.33 -7.52 -4.68
C VAL A 120 -7.93 -8.94 -4.29
N GLU A 121 -7.49 -9.75 -5.26
CA GLU A 121 -6.99 -11.11 -5.00
C GLU A 121 -5.78 -11.08 -4.04
N SER A 122 -4.85 -10.16 -4.27
CA SER A 122 -3.64 -10.01 -3.44
C SER A 122 -3.97 -9.57 -2.01
N VAL A 123 -4.87 -8.60 -1.84
CA VAL A 123 -5.35 -8.16 -0.51
C VAL A 123 -6.05 -9.31 0.23
N SER A 124 -6.85 -10.10 -0.48
CA SER A 124 -7.55 -11.25 0.09
C SER A 124 -6.59 -12.37 0.51
N ALA A 125 -5.49 -12.55 -0.22
CA ALA A 125 -4.42 -13.48 0.12
C ALA A 125 -3.45 -12.95 1.20
N GLY A 126 -3.57 -11.68 1.59
CA GLY A 126 -2.63 -11.01 2.49
C GLY A 126 -1.28 -10.65 1.84
N ASP A 127 -1.17 -10.73 0.51
CA ASP A 127 0.01 -10.31 -0.25
C ASP A 127 -0.03 -8.81 -0.54
N PHE A 128 0.31 -8.02 0.47
CA PHE A 128 0.31 -6.56 0.38
C PHE A 128 1.44 -6.01 -0.50
N VAL A 129 2.52 -6.76 -0.72
CA VAL A 129 3.58 -6.40 -1.67
C VAL A 129 3.04 -6.42 -3.10
N GLN A 130 2.36 -7.50 -3.48
CA GLN A 130 1.77 -7.64 -4.80
C GLN A 130 0.58 -6.70 -4.97
N ALA A 131 -0.25 -6.50 -3.93
CA ALA A 131 -1.32 -5.50 -3.94
C ALA A 131 -0.77 -4.09 -4.25
N LYS A 132 0.34 -3.69 -3.60
CA LYS A 132 1.00 -2.39 -3.86
C LYS A 132 1.46 -2.26 -5.31
N LYS A 133 2.05 -3.32 -5.88
CA LYS A 133 2.49 -3.35 -7.28
C LYS A 133 1.30 -3.21 -8.23
N ASN A 134 0.21 -3.93 -7.95
CA ASN A 134 -1.01 -3.88 -8.74
C ASN A 134 -1.66 -2.48 -8.70
N SER A 135 -1.77 -1.85 -7.53
CA SER A 135 -2.30 -0.47 -7.40
C SER A 135 -1.45 0.57 -8.14
N ARG A 136 -0.12 0.44 -8.12
CA ARG A 136 0.76 1.30 -8.94
C ARG A 136 0.54 1.09 -10.43
N THR A 137 0.45 -0.16 -10.86
CA THR A 137 0.27 -0.49 -12.27
C THR A 137 -1.10 -0.03 -12.78
N PHE A 138 -2.14 -0.10 -11.94
CA PHE A 138 -3.43 0.54 -12.20
C PHE A 138 -3.28 2.03 -12.54
N MET A 139 -2.60 2.81 -11.69
CA MET A 139 -2.41 4.25 -11.94
C MET A 139 -1.58 4.51 -13.21
N ASN A 140 -0.56 3.71 -13.48
CA ASN A 140 0.23 3.86 -14.71
C ASN A 140 -0.64 3.69 -15.98
N TYR A 141 -1.64 2.80 -15.95
CA TYR A 141 -2.57 2.68 -17.07
C TYR A 141 -3.55 3.86 -17.17
N ILE A 142 -3.93 4.46 -16.04
CA ILE A 142 -4.68 5.71 -16.05
C ILE A 142 -3.85 6.82 -16.68
N ASP A 143 -2.60 7.00 -16.24
CA ASP A 143 -1.67 8.00 -16.76
C ASP A 143 -1.43 7.80 -18.27
N ALA A 144 -1.29 6.56 -18.73
CA ALA A 144 -1.14 6.27 -20.15
C ALA A 144 -2.33 6.76 -21.01
N CYS A 145 -3.55 6.71 -20.49
CA CYS A 145 -4.70 7.30 -21.17
C CYS A 145 -4.61 8.83 -21.15
N ASP A 146 -4.36 9.45 -19.99
CA ASP A 146 -4.24 10.90 -19.86
C ASP A 146 -3.17 11.50 -20.80
N ASP A 147 -2.03 10.81 -20.91
CA ASP A 147 -0.91 11.18 -21.80
C ASP A 147 -1.31 11.08 -23.28
N SER A 148 -2.15 10.11 -23.64
CA SER A 148 -2.63 9.91 -25.01
C SER A 148 -3.81 10.82 -25.37
N PHE A 149 -4.70 11.10 -24.40
CA PHE A 149 -5.95 11.81 -24.59
C PHE A 149 -6.31 12.63 -23.35
N GLY A 150 -5.79 13.85 -23.30
CA GLY A 150 -5.87 14.70 -22.12
C GLY A 150 -7.27 15.22 -21.74
N GLU A 151 -8.32 14.97 -22.52
CA GLU A 151 -9.70 15.39 -22.16
C GLU A 151 -10.24 14.61 -20.94
N PHE A 152 -9.68 13.44 -20.62
CA PHE A 152 -10.12 12.62 -19.49
C PHE A 152 -9.33 12.83 -18.20
N ARG A 153 -8.44 13.83 -18.13
CA ARG A 153 -7.60 14.10 -16.95
C ARG A 153 -8.36 14.22 -15.63
N ASN A 154 -9.56 14.81 -15.62
CA ASN A 154 -10.36 14.89 -14.40
C ASN A 154 -10.75 13.51 -13.86
N PHE A 155 -11.05 12.57 -14.77
CA PHE A 155 -11.28 11.18 -14.41
C PHE A 155 -9.96 10.51 -13.97
N GLY A 156 -8.86 10.80 -14.66
CA GLY A 156 -7.53 10.32 -14.29
C GLY A 156 -7.08 10.78 -12.90
N ASP A 157 -7.34 12.04 -12.53
CA ASP A 157 -7.08 12.60 -11.20
C ASP A 157 -7.88 11.90 -10.11
N TRP A 158 -9.18 11.67 -10.36
CA TRP A 158 -10.02 10.88 -9.46
C TRP A 158 -9.45 9.47 -9.26
N ALA A 159 -9.09 8.78 -10.36
CA ALA A 159 -8.58 7.42 -10.33
C ALA A 159 -7.23 7.34 -9.60
N ARG A 160 -6.34 8.33 -9.80
CA ARG A 160 -5.10 8.48 -9.04
C ARG A 160 -5.34 8.72 -7.56
N GLY A 161 -6.36 9.51 -7.20
CA GLY A 161 -6.77 9.69 -5.81
C GLY A 161 -7.10 8.35 -5.15
N VAL A 162 -7.93 7.53 -5.80
CA VAL A 162 -8.26 6.18 -5.30
C VAL A 162 -7.03 5.27 -5.22
N GLY A 163 -6.18 5.28 -6.24
CA GLY A 163 -4.93 4.53 -6.26
C GLY A 163 -3.99 4.94 -5.12
N GLY A 164 -3.88 6.24 -4.86
CA GLY A 164 -3.10 6.83 -3.76
C GLY A 164 -3.63 6.42 -2.39
N ASP A 165 -4.94 6.48 -2.18
CA ASP A 165 -5.59 6.05 -0.93
C ASP A 165 -5.34 4.55 -0.67
N CYS A 166 -5.51 3.71 -1.70
CA CYS A 166 -5.19 2.30 -1.64
C CYS A 166 -3.72 2.08 -1.26
N LEU A 167 -2.79 2.79 -1.91
CA LEU A 167 -1.36 2.68 -1.61
C LEU A 167 -1.01 3.12 -0.19
N GLY A 168 -1.57 4.22 0.29
CA GLY A 168 -1.36 4.71 1.65
C GLY A 168 -1.86 3.72 2.70
N LYS A 169 -2.96 3.03 2.41
CA LYS A 169 -3.48 1.97 3.27
C LYS A 169 -2.62 0.71 3.23
N ILE A 170 -2.26 0.24 2.03
CA ILE A 170 -1.42 -0.94 1.82
C ILE A 170 -0.05 -0.76 2.46
N ALA A 171 0.55 0.44 2.39
CA ALA A 171 1.89 0.75 2.93
C ALA A 171 2.05 0.47 4.43
N LYS A 172 0.96 0.30 5.18
CA LYS A 172 1.01 -0.09 6.61
C LYS A 172 1.42 -1.55 6.82
N TYR A 173 1.40 -2.35 5.76
CA TYR A 173 1.57 -3.80 5.78
C TYR A 173 2.78 -4.29 4.96
N VAL A 174 3.58 -3.37 4.42
CA VAL A 174 4.70 -3.66 3.50
C VAL A 174 6.00 -3.03 3.97
#